data_AF-A0A1B8W150-F1
#
_entry.id   AF-A0A1B8W150-F1
#
_cell.length_a   1.000
_cell.length_b   1.000
_cell.length_c   1.000
_cell.angle_alpha   90.00
_cell.angle_beta   90.00
_cell.angle_gamma   90.00
#
_symmetry.space_group_name_H-M   'P 1'
#
loop_
_entity.id
_entity.type
_entity.pdbx_description
1 polymer ?
#
loop_
_entity_poly.entity_id
_entity_poly.type
_entity_poly.pdbx_seq_one_letter_code
_entity_poly.pdbx_strand_id
1 'polypeptide(L)'
;MAPIVVVLLAAFTGTVIWKRNRDKQRLRERGWALFILLIGTLLIIALQFRIPVPNPTDWISAVFTPMSRPITKWVEEDIKNR
;
A
#
# COMPACT_ATOMS: atom_id res chain seq x y z
N MET A 1 -23.14 0.54 -8.63
CA MET A 1 -22.59 0.46 -10.00
C MET A 1 -21.07 0.64 -10.05
N ALA A 2 -20.48 1.62 -9.35
CA ALA A 2 -19.03 1.85 -9.31
C ALA A 2 -18.12 0.63 -9.00
N PRO A 3 -18.37 -0.22 -7.97
CA PRO A 3 -17.43 -1.29 -7.64
C PRO A 3 -17.39 -2.41 -8.67
N ILE A 4 -18.51 -2.70 -9.34
CA ILE A 4 -18.58 -3.72 -10.40
C ILE A 4 -17.71 -3.29 -11.59
N VAL A 5 -17.79 -2.01 -11.98
CA VAL A 5 -16.96 -1.45 -13.07
C VAL A 5 -15.47 -1.53 -12.71
N VAL A 6 -15.11 -1.19 -11.46
CA VAL A 6 -13.72 -1.28 -10.98
C VAL A 6 -13.21 -2.72 -11.02
N VAL A 7 -14.02 -3.69 -10.59
CA VAL A 7 -13.66 -5.11 -10.63
C VAL A 7 -13.50 -5.62 -12.07
N LEU A 8 -14.39 -5.23 -12.99
CA LEU A 8 -14.28 -5.59 -14.41
C LEU A 8 -13.02 -5.01 -15.06
N LEU A 9 -12.70 -3.75 -14.78
CA LEU A 9 -11.47 -3.13 -15.24
C LEU A 9 -10.23 -3.82 -14.67
N ALA A 10 -10.22 -4.11 -13.36
CA ALA A 10 -9.13 -4.84 -12.72
C ALA A 10 -8.95 -6.24 -13.33
N ALA A 11 -10.04 -6.96 -13.60
CA ALA A 11 -9.99 -8.25 -14.28
C ALA A 11 -9.40 -8.13 -15.69
N PHE A 12 -9.88 -7.17 -16.49
CA PHE A 12 -9.34 -6.92 -17.83
C PHE A 12 -7.84 -6.59 -17.79
N THR A 13 -7.42 -5.64 -16.97
CA THR A 13 -6.00 -5.27 -16.80
C THR A 13 -5.16 -6.45 -16.31
N GLY A 14 -5.68 -7.25 -15.38
CA GLY A 14 -5.03 -8.47 -14.89
C GLY A 14 -4.79 -9.49 -16.00
N THR A 15 -5.77 -9.71 -16.89
CA THR A 15 -5.59 -10.61 -18.05
C THR A 15 -4.54 -10.08 -19.04
N VAL A 16 -4.49 -8.76 -19.27
CA VAL A 16 -3.50 -8.12 -20.13
C VAL A 16 -2.09 -8.27 -19.55
N ILE A 17 -1.91 -8.00 -18.25
CA ILE A 17 -0.64 -8.19 -17.53
C ILE A 17 -0.22 -9.66 -17.60
N TRP A 18 -1.16 -10.58 -17.36
CA TRP A 18 -0.88 -12.01 -17.37
C TRP A 18 -0.38 -12.48 -18.73
N LYS A 19 -1.09 -12.13 -19.81
CA LYS A 19 -0.72 -12.48 -21.17
C LYS A 19 0.64 -11.88 -21.55
N ARG A 20 0.82 -10.58 -21.34
CA ARG A 20 2.05 -9.85 -21.70
C ARG A 20 3.30 -10.34 -20.96
N ASN A 21 3.20 -10.62 -19.66
CA ASN A 21 4.36 -11.06 -18.87
C ASN A 21 4.62 -12.56 -18.96
N ARG A 22 3.62 -13.38 -19.33
CA ARG A 22 3.83 -14.80 -19.66
C ARG A 22 4.77 -14.94 -20.85
N ASP A 23 4.55 -14.16 -21.90
CA ASP A 23 5.35 -14.22 -23.14
C ASP A 23 6.81 -13.79 -22.93
N LYS A 24 7.09 -12.99 -21.89
CA LYS A 24 8.44 -12.52 -21.55
C LYS A 24 9.12 -13.32 -20.44
N GLN A 25 8.51 -14.42 -19.97
CA GLN A 25 8.97 -15.23 -18.82
C GLN A 25 9.26 -14.43 -17.52
N ARG A 26 8.68 -13.23 -17.37
CA ARG A 26 8.92 -12.35 -16.21
C ARG A 26 7.99 -12.69 -15.04
N LEU A 27 8.14 -13.89 -14.50
CA LEU A 27 7.25 -14.43 -13.47
C LEU A 27 7.23 -13.57 -12.19
N ARG A 28 8.38 -13.05 -11.74
CA ARG A 28 8.46 -12.17 -10.56
C ARG A 28 7.71 -10.85 -10.79
N GLU A 29 7.95 -10.17 -11.91
CA GLU A 29 7.27 -8.92 -12.23
C GLU A 29 5.76 -9.12 -12.41
N ARG A 30 5.35 -10.27 -12.98
CA ARG A 30 3.93 -10.63 -13.09
C ARG A 30 3.27 -10.72 -11.72
N GLY A 31 3.93 -11.41 -10.77
CA GLY A 31 3.44 -11.56 -9.41
C GLY A 31 3.24 -10.21 -8.72
N TRP A 32 4.27 -9.36 -8.75
CA TRP A 32 4.20 -8.02 -8.15
C TRP A 32 3.14 -7.13 -8.79
N ALA A 33 3.03 -7.13 -10.12
CA ALA A 33 2.03 -6.32 -10.82
C ALA A 33 0.60 -6.72 -10.47
N LEU A 34 0.32 -8.03 -10.40
CA LEU A 34 -1.00 -8.54 -9.99
C LEU A 34 -1.28 -8.29 -8.51
N PHE A 35 -0.26 -8.40 -7.66
CA PHE A 35 -0.38 -8.11 -6.23
C PHE A 35 -0.73 -6.64 -5.97
N ILE A 36 -0.03 -5.71 -6.63
CA ILE A 36 -0.31 -4.27 -6.53
C ILE A 36 -1.71 -3.96 -7.06
N LEU A 37 -2.09 -4.55 -8.21
CA LEU A 37 -3.43 -4.37 -8.78
C LEU A 37 -4.53 -4.85 -7.82
N LEU A 38 -4.33 -6.00 -7.19
CA LEU A 38 -5.28 -6.57 -6.23
C LEU A 38 -5.42 -5.69 -5.00
N ILE A 39 -4.31 -5.26 -4.38
CA ILE A 39 -4.33 -4.37 -3.21
C ILE A 39 -5.00 -3.03 -3.54
N GLY A 40 -4.63 -2.40 -4.66
CA GLY A 40 -5.24 -1.15 -5.09
C GLY A 40 -6.75 -1.27 -5.30
N THR A 41 -7.19 -2.39 -5.91
CA THR A 41 -8.61 -2.67 -6.12
C THR A 41 -9.36 -2.83 -4.79
N LEU A 42 -8.79 -3.57 -3.84
CA LEU A 42 -9.36 -3.73 -2.50
C LEU A 42 -9.44 -2.39 -1.75
N LEU A 43 -8.42 -1.54 -1.86
CA LEU A 43 -8.43 -0.20 -1.25
C LEU A 43 -9.53 0.68 -1.81
N ILE A 44 -9.71 0.72 -3.13
CA ILE A 44 -10.80 1.48 -3.78
C ILE A 44 -12.15 0.99 -3.28
N ILE A 45 -12.34 -0.34 -3.20
CA ILE A 45 -13.56 -0.94 -2.67
C ILE A 45 -13.76 -0.55 -1.20
N ALA A 46 -12.73 -0.67 -0.36
CA ALA A 46 -12.80 -0.35 1.06
C ALA A 46 -13.19 1.12 1.31
N LEU A 47 -12.59 2.04 0.55
CA LEU A 47 -12.93 3.47 0.60
C LEU A 47 -14.39 3.72 0.17
N GLN A 48 -14.86 3.03 -0.88
CA GLN A 48 -16.23 3.15 -1.35
C GLN A 48 -17.26 2.68 -0.32
N PHE A 49 -16.94 1.61 0.42
CA PHE A 49 -17.77 1.09 1.51
C PHE A 49 -17.59 1.84 2.83
N ARG A 50 -16.80 2.93 2.85
CA ARG A 50 -16.46 3.70 4.06
C ARG A 50 -15.93 2.81 5.19
N ILE A 51 -15.24 1.73 4.84
CA ILE A 51 -14.53 0.92 5.82
C ILE A 51 -13.43 1.82 6.40
N PRO A 52 -13.29 1.91 7.73
CA PRO A 52 -12.24 2.71 8.34
C PRO A 52 -10.89 2.08 8.00
N VAL A 53 -10.25 2.60 6.95
CA VAL A 53 -8.89 2.22 6.57
C VAL A 53 -7.96 3.01 7.49
N PRO A 54 -7.12 2.35 8.31
CA PRO A 54 -6.18 3.06 9.17
C PRO A 54 -5.26 3.96 8.33
N ASN A 55 -4.99 5.17 8.83
CA ASN A 55 -4.19 6.15 8.10
C ASN A 55 -2.80 5.58 7.85
N PRO A 56 -2.25 5.69 6.62
CA PRO A 56 -1.00 5.08 6.34
C PRO A 56 0.18 5.59 7.17
N THR A 57 0.10 6.84 7.61
CA THR A 57 1.10 7.40 8.51
C THR A 57 1.11 6.76 9.90
N ASP A 58 0.02 6.13 10.34
CA ASP A 58 -0.04 5.49 11.66
C ASP A 58 0.80 4.20 11.69
N TRP A 59 0.73 3.37 10.64
CA TRP A 59 1.56 2.16 10.56
C TRP A 59 3.03 2.47 10.34
N ILE A 60 3.32 3.49 9.54
CA ILE A 60 4.69 3.99 9.37
C ILE A 60 5.20 4.45 10.74
N SER A 61 4.46 5.33 11.41
CA SER A 61 4.81 5.82 12.74
C SER A 61 5.03 4.67 13.73
N ALA A 62 4.17 3.66 13.77
CA ALA A 62 4.33 2.52 14.68
C ALA A 62 5.64 1.76 14.46
N VAL A 63 6.09 1.61 13.20
CA VAL A 63 7.34 0.94 12.85
C VAL A 63 8.56 1.81 13.18
N PHE A 64 8.48 3.13 12.94
CA PHE A 64 9.62 4.04 13.10
C PHE A 64 9.74 4.70 14.48
N THR A 65 8.66 4.74 15.26
CA THR A 65 8.64 5.25 16.66
C THR A 65 9.74 4.66 17.54
N PRO A 66 9.98 3.33 17.58
CA PRO A 66 11.04 2.78 18.44
C PRO A 66 12.44 3.30 18.07
N MET A 67 12.68 3.64 16.80
CA MET A 67 13.96 4.19 16.34
C MET A 67 14.11 5.69 16.61
N SER A 68 13.01 6.47 16.60
CA SER A 68 13.08 7.92 16.84
C SER A 68 13.15 8.30 18.32
N ARG A 69 12.63 7.45 19.23
CA ARG A 69 12.60 7.70 20.68
C ARG A 69 13.94 8.12 21.32
N PRO A 70 15.10 7.51 21.01
CA PRO A 70 16.37 7.92 21.59
C PRO A 70 16.79 9.31 21.13
N ILE A 71 16.54 9.62 19.85
CA ILE A 71 16.89 10.90 19.23
C ILE A 71 16.02 12.01 19.79
N THR A 72 14.71 11.80 19.88
CA THR A 72 13.79 12.78 20.47
C THR A 72 14.12 13.04 21.93
N LYS A 73 14.45 11.99 22.70
CA LYS A 73 14.83 12.13 24.11
C LYS A 73 16.13 12.93 24.28
N TRP A 74 17.12 12.68 23.43
CA TRP A 74 18.39 13.41 23.44
C TRP A 74 18.20 14.91 23.12
N VAL A 75 17.37 15.22 22.12
CA VAL A 75 17.05 16.62 21.76
C VAL A 75 16.31 17.33 22.91
N GLU A 76 15.38 16.64 23.58
CA GLU A 76 14.60 17.20 24.68
C GLU A 76 15.46 17.47 25.93
N GLU A 77 16.47 16.64 26.18
CA GLU A 77 17.48 16.86 27.24
C GLU A 77 18.41 18.05 26.93
N ASP A 78 18.80 18.27 25.67
CA ASP A 78 19.61 19.45 25.27
C ASP A 78 18.84 20.76 25.43
N ILE A 79 17.56 20.77 25.05
CA ILE A 79 16.70 21.95 25.17
C ILE A 79 16.45 22.30 26.65
N LYS A 80 16.32 21.30 27.54
CA LYS A 80 16.07 21.52 28.97
C LYS A 80 17.30 22.03 29.74
N ASN A 81 18.51 21.76 29.25
CA ASN A 81 19.77 22.19 29.86
C ASN A 81 20.26 23.57 29.38
N ARG A 82 19.51 24.23 28.50
CA ARG A 82 19.71 25.62 28.09
C ARG A 82 18.74 26.56 28.80
#